data_AF-A0A3M6UKH9-F1
#
_entry.id   AF-A0A3M6UKH9-F1
#
_cell.length_a   1.000
_cell.length_b   1.000
_cell.length_c   1.000
_cell.angle_alpha   90.00
_cell.angle_beta   90.00
_cell.angle_gamma   90.00
#
_symmetry.space_group_name_H-M   'P 1'
#
loop_
_entity.id
_entity.type
_entity.pdbx_description
1 polymer ?
#
loop_
_entity_poly.entity_id
_entity_poly.type
_entity_poly.pdbx_seq_one_letter_code
_entity_poly.pdbx_strand_id
1 'polypeptide(L)'
;MLIKTLGLSQLIYSASNLDVPKGIVEILRTKSFKFLWKKEKDKTKRSGLYQDLDNGGMRMTDFDIMLKALKLAWIPRLLRISDNNNCCSIPKHYFRSKGGLNFLLGCNYDTNQKQELILFNNKDILVDGKPIFLNEWFKKGILSINDLWNESGSVLTFHEFRDKYSFKSNFLRTIVTKKELFKFGIKADDEYVYCGDRDSIEHSFIECMFTRLFTQKVLNWFDQVNAYQISPTTEETLFGITASSHDSTIIRKFNYTALFMRYCIYSAKLNSLAISFQDFVSKLLIK
;
A
#
# COMPACT_ATOMS: atom_id res chain seq x y z
N MET A 1 0.88 -41.29 -26.56
CA MET A 1 1.36 -40.67 -27.81
C MET A 1 0.25 -39.92 -28.55
N LEU A 2 -0.91 -40.52 -28.84
CA LEU A 2 -2.04 -39.84 -29.54
C LEU A 2 -2.85 -38.81 -28.72
N ILE A 3 -3.15 -39.09 -27.44
CA ILE A 3 -3.85 -38.13 -26.56
C ILE A 3 -3.05 -36.81 -26.45
N LYS A 4 -1.71 -36.92 -26.40
CA LYS A 4 -0.77 -35.80 -26.30
C LYS A 4 -0.68 -34.98 -27.57
N THR A 5 -0.67 -35.62 -28.74
CA THR A 5 -0.47 -34.93 -30.01
C THR A 5 -1.75 -34.33 -30.59
N LEU A 6 -2.89 -35.01 -30.46
CA LEU A 6 -4.16 -34.55 -31.07
C LEU A 6 -5.15 -33.93 -30.08
N GLY A 7 -5.40 -34.61 -28.95
CA GLY A 7 -6.44 -34.17 -28.02
C GLY A 7 -6.01 -32.96 -27.18
N LEU A 8 -4.76 -32.98 -26.75
CA LEU A 8 -4.19 -31.93 -25.89
C LEU A 8 -3.91 -30.62 -26.64
N SER A 9 -3.39 -30.69 -27.88
CA SER A 9 -3.05 -29.51 -28.69
C SER A 9 -4.25 -28.60 -28.94
N GLN A 10 -5.42 -29.17 -29.20
CA GLN A 10 -6.67 -28.41 -29.42
C GLN A 10 -7.18 -27.75 -28.13
N LEU A 11 -7.00 -28.41 -26.98
CA LEU A 11 -7.44 -27.90 -25.69
C LEU A 11 -6.54 -26.79 -25.16
N ILE A 12 -5.24 -26.87 -25.43
CA ILE A 12 -4.23 -25.91 -24.93
C ILE A 12 -4.59 -24.48 -25.34
N TYR A 13 -5.02 -24.25 -26.57
CA TYR A 13 -5.36 -22.90 -27.03
C TYR A 13 -6.48 -22.28 -26.18
N SER A 14 -7.62 -22.96 -26.08
CA SER A 14 -8.77 -22.46 -25.30
C SER A 14 -8.46 -22.37 -23.81
N ALA A 15 -7.76 -23.37 -23.26
CA ALA A 15 -7.33 -23.41 -21.87
C ALA A 15 -6.34 -22.30 -21.49
N SER A 16 -5.51 -21.85 -22.44
CA SER A 16 -4.51 -20.83 -22.20
C SER A 16 -5.09 -19.41 -22.13
N ASN A 17 -6.27 -19.19 -22.72
CA ASN A 17 -6.88 -17.87 -22.89
C ASN A 17 -8.14 -17.65 -22.05
N LEU A 18 -8.81 -18.72 -21.61
CA LEU A 18 -10.09 -18.66 -20.92
C LEU A 18 -10.01 -19.35 -19.55
N ASP A 19 -10.86 -18.91 -18.63
CA ASP A 19 -11.06 -19.65 -17.40
C ASP A 19 -11.82 -20.96 -17.68
N VAL A 20 -11.26 -22.08 -17.22
CA VAL A 20 -11.80 -23.41 -17.52
C VAL A 20 -12.88 -23.73 -16.48
N PRO A 21 -14.14 -23.98 -16.89
CA PRO A 21 -15.22 -24.28 -15.96
C PRO A 21 -14.92 -25.48 -15.07
N LYS A 22 -15.40 -25.41 -13.82
CA LYS A 22 -15.29 -26.51 -12.85
C LYS A 22 -15.95 -27.77 -13.44
N GLY A 23 -15.26 -28.90 -13.39
CA GLY A 23 -15.72 -30.19 -13.91
C GLY A 23 -15.17 -30.58 -15.29
N ILE A 24 -14.72 -29.64 -16.13
CA ILE A 24 -14.13 -29.97 -17.44
C ILE A 24 -12.86 -30.82 -17.28
N VAL A 25 -12.03 -30.52 -16.28
CA VAL A 25 -10.82 -31.29 -15.97
C VAL A 25 -11.16 -32.75 -15.67
N GLU A 26 -12.25 -33.00 -14.94
CA GLU A 26 -12.68 -34.35 -14.57
C GLU A 26 -13.22 -35.11 -15.79
N ILE A 27 -13.96 -34.45 -16.66
CA ILE A 27 -14.44 -35.02 -17.92
C ILE A 27 -13.25 -35.40 -18.82
N LEU A 28 -12.28 -34.49 -18.98
CA LEU A 28 -11.07 -34.72 -19.79
C LEU A 28 -10.23 -35.87 -19.24
N ARG A 29 -10.01 -35.88 -17.92
CA ARG A 29 -9.33 -36.97 -17.22
C ARG A 29 -10.06 -38.29 -17.48
N THR A 30 -11.36 -38.34 -17.23
CA THR A 30 -12.17 -39.57 -17.39
C THR A 30 -12.16 -40.07 -18.82
N LYS A 31 -12.35 -39.20 -19.82
CA LYS A 31 -12.29 -39.59 -21.24
C LYS A 31 -10.90 -40.10 -21.63
N SER A 32 -9.84 -39.47 -21.13
CA SER A 32 -8.45 -39.86 -21.43
C SER A 32 -8.09 -41.23 -20.85
N PHE A 33 -8.49 -41.51 -19.61
CA PHE A 33 -8.25 -42.82 -18.98
C PHE A 33 -9.13 -43.91 -19.59
N LYS A 34 -10.40 -43.63 -19.89
CA LYS A 34 -11.27 -44.54 -20.65
C LYS A 34 -10.69 -44.86 -22.03
N PHE A 35 -10.10 -43.88 -22.72
CA PHE A 35 -9.41 -44.12 -23.98
C PHE A 35 -8.17 -44.99 -23.79
N LEU A 36 -7.32 -44.67 -22.80
CA LEU A 36 -6.10 -45.41 -22.50
C LEU A 36 -6.36 -46.90 -22.23
N TRP A 37 -7.41 -47.19 -21.47
CA TRP A 37 -7.77 -48.56 -21.09
C TRP A 37 -8.88 -49.17 -21.95
N LYS A 38 -9.19 -48.61 -23.13
CA LYS A 38 -10.24 -49.13 -24.03
C LYS A 38 -11.59 -49.40 -23.33
N LYS A 39 -12.00 -48.48 -22.45
CA LYS A 39 -13.19 -48.51 -21.59
C LYS A 39 -13.15 -49.57 -20.46
N GLU A 40 -12.04 -50.26 -20.25
CA GLU A 40 -11.82 -51.15 -19.11
C GLU A 40 -11.49 -50.37 -17.82
N LYS A 41 -11.42 -51.09 -16.69
CA LYS A 41 -10.99 -50.53 -15.39
C LYS A 41 -9.51 -50.14 -15.43
N ASP A 42 -9.16 -49.11 -14.67
CA ASP A 42 -7.79 -48.63 -14.55
C ASP A 42 -6.88 -49.76 -14.02
N LYS A 43 -5.89 -50.19 -14.82
CA LYS A 43 -4.96 -51.27 -14.45
C LYS A 43 -3.83 -50.81 -13.54
N THR A 44 -3.59 -49.50 -13.49
CA THR A 44 -2.53 -48.87 -12.70
C THR A 44 -3.06 -47.62 -12.05
N LYS A 45 -2.59 -47.32 -10.83
CA LYS A 45 -2.97 -46.11 -10.11
C LYS A 45 -2.57 -44.87 -10.92
N ARG A 46 -3.52 -43.93 -11.09
CA ARG A 46 -3.32 -42.71 -11.90
C ARG A 46 -2.13 -41.87 -11.45
N SER A 47 -1.89 -41.78 -10.14
CA SER A 47 -0.75 -41.05 -9.57
C SER A 47 0.60 -41.60 -10.02
N GLY A 48 0.72 -42.92 -10.24
CA GLY A 48 1.94 -43.53 -10.79
C GLY A 48 2.09 -43.25 -12.28
N LEU A 49 1.00 -43.23 -13.03
CA LEU A 49 1.02 -42.95 -14.47
C LEU A 49 1.51 -41.54 -14.81
N TYR A 50 1.27 -40.56 -13.94
CA TYR A 50 1.74 -39.19 -14.12
C TYR A 50 3.26 -39.02 -13.93
N GLN A 51 3.93 -39.95 -13.27
CA GLN A 51 5.36 -39.85 -12.96
C GLN A 51 6.24 -40.06 -14.20
N ASP A 52 7.50 -39.68 -14.06
CA ASP A 52 8.53 -39.93 -15.07
C ASP A 52 8.84 -41.42 -15.25
N LEU A 53 9.41 -41.75 -16.41
CA LEU A 53 9.84 -43.10 -16.76
C LEU A 53 10.82 -43.67 -15.71
N ASP A 54 11.70 -42.82 -15.18
CA ASP A 54 12.72 -43.19 -14.18
C ASP A 54 12.09 -43.61 -12.85
N ASN A 55 10.89 -43.13 -12.55
CA ASN A 55 10.12 -43.49 -11.36
C ASN A 55 9.05 -44.55 -11.66
N GLY A 56 9.14 -45.23 -12.80
CA GLY A 56 8.18 -46.26 -13.22
C GLY A 56 6.84 -45.71 -13.73
N GLY A 57 6.76 -44.41 -14.00
CA GLY A 57 5.58 -43.76 -14.58
C GLY A 57 5.57 -43.73 -16.11
N MET A 58 4.48 -43.24 -16.70
CA MET A 58 4.31 -43.14 -18.16
C MET A 58 4.35 -41.69 -18.69
N ARG A 59 4.74 -40.74 -17.84
CA ARG A 59 4.67 -39.29 -18.11
C ARG A 59 3.27 -38.86 -18.56
N MET A 60 2.21 -39.47 -18.04
CA MET A 60 0.85 -39.10 -18.42
C MET A 60 0.57 -37.66 -17.99
N THR A 61 -0.07 -36.86 -18.84
CA THR A 61 -0.33 -35.46 -18.54
C THR A 61 -1.43 -35.37 -17.49
N ASP A 62 -1.14 -34.77 -16.34
CA ASP A 62 -2.18 -34.31 -15.42
C ASP A 62 -2.75 -32.99 -15.97
N PHE A 63 -4.00 -33.03 -16.39
CA PHE A 63 -4.70 -31.87 -16.93
C PHE A 63 -4.78 -30.72 -15.93
N ASP A 64 -4.87 -30.99 -14.62
CA ASP A 64 -4.93 -29.94 -13.61
C ASP A 64 -3.61 -29.18 -13.53
N ILE A 65 -2.49 -29.92 -13.45
CA ILE A 65 -1.13 -29.37 -13.43
C ILE A 65 -0.84 -28.64 -14.74
N MET A 66 -1.26 -29.20 -15.88
CA MET A 66 -1.08 -28.59 -17.18
C MET A 66 -1.81 -27.24 -17.29
N LEU A 67 -3.08 -27.16 -16.89
CA LEU A 67 -3.84 -25.90 -16.92
C LEU A 67 -3.20 -24.84 -16.02
N LYS A 68 -2.77 -25.24 -14.82
CA LYS A 68 -2.02 -24.36 -13.91
C LYS A 68 -0.72 -23.87 -14.55
N ALA A 69 0.07 -24.77 -15.15
CA ALA A 69 1.32 -24.42 -15.82
C ALA A 69 1.10 -23.46 -17.01
N LEU A 70 0.05 -23.67 -17.81
CA LEU A 70 -0.31 -22.75 -18.90
C LEU A 70 -0.64 -21.35 -18.38
N LYS A 71 -1.41 -21.24 -17.29
CA LYS A 71 -1.71 -19.97 -16.65
C LYS A 71 -0.44 -19.31 -16.08
N LEU A 72 0.44 -20.07 -15.44
CA LEU A 72 1.71 -19.58 -14.90
C LEU A 72 2.66 -19.09 -15.99
N ALA A 73 2.64 -19.70 -17.18
CA ALA A 73 3.48 -19.27 -18.31
C ALA A 73 3.17 -17.84 -18.81
N TRP A 74 2.01 -17.28 -18.46
CA TRP A 74 1.68 -15.89 -18.73
C TRP A 74 2.39 -14.90 -17.81
N ILE A 75 2.80 -15.30 -16.60
CA ILE A 75 3.42 -14.40 -15.62
C ILE A 75 4.72 -13.78 -16.18
N PRO A 76 5.70 -14.55 -16.68
CA PRO A 76 6.91 -13.98 -17.27
C PRO A 76 6.62 -13.12 -18.50
N ARG A 77 5.58 -13.44 -19.26
CA ARG A 77 5.16 -12.66 -20.44
C ARG A 77 4.62 -11.29 -20.01
N LEU A 78 3.76 -11.25 -19.00
CA LEU A 78 3.24 -10.01 -18.43
C LEU A 78 4.35 -9.10 -17.88
N LEU A 79 5.38 -9.69 -17.27
CA LEU A 79 6.52 -8.93 -16.72
C LEU A 79 7.47 -8.39 -17.79
N ARG A 80 7.60 -9.04 -18.95
CA ARG A 80 8.46 -8.58 -20.05
C ARG A 80 7.81 -7.56 -20.99
N ILE A 81 6.48 -7.43 -20.96
CA ILE A 81 5.75 -6.57 -21.92
C ILE A 81 5.83 -5.09 -21.51
N SER A 82 6.45 -4.28 -22.37
CA SER A 82 6.54 -2.82 -22.26
C SER A 82 5.15 -2.15 -22.23
N ASP A 83 5.08 -0.93 -21.71
CA ASP A 83 3.82 -0.25 -21.37
C ASP A 83 2.88 0.09 -22.54
N ASN A 84 3.30 -0.09 -23.78
CA ASN A 84 2.50 0.21 -24.98
C ASN A 84 1.58 -0.92 -25.50
N ASN A 85 1.46 -2.07 -24.82
CA ASN A 85 0.63 -3.18 -25.30
C ASN A 85 -0.75 -3.25 -24.62
N ASN A 86 -1.81 -3.11 -25.43
CA ASN A 86 -3.22 -3.11 -25.00
C ASN A 86 -3.66 -4.35 -24.21
N CYS A 87 -3.08 -5.54 -24.46
CA CYS A 87 -3.51 -6.78 -23.79
C CYS A 87 -3.11 -6.84 -22.30
N CYS A 88 -2.16 -6.02 -21.88
CA CYS A 88 -1.68 -5.97 -20.49
C CYS A 88 -2.34 -4.84 -19.69
N SER A 89 -3.13 -3.98 -20.33
CA SER A 89 -3.70 -2.79 -19.70
C SER A 89 -4.64 -3.13 -18.56
N ILE A 90 -5.51 -4.14 -18.73
CA ILE A 90 -6.47 -4.55 -17.71
C ILE A 90 -5.76 -5.16 -16.49
N PRO A 91 -4.87 -6.17 -16.63
CA PRO A 91 -4.06 -6.66 -15.51
C PRO A 91 -3.24 -5.55 -14.84
N LYS A 92 -2.51 -4.74 -15.61
CA LYS A 92 -1.68 -3.64 -15.06
C LYS A 92 -2.53 -2.64 -14.27
N HIS A 93 -3.70 -2.26 -14.78
CA HIS A 93 -4.62 -1.35 -14.09
C HIS A 93 -5.13 -1.95 -12.77
N TYR A 94 -5.60 -3.19 -12.80
CA TYR A 94 -6.10 -3.88 -11.60
C TYR A 94 -5.01 -3.96 -10.51
N PHE A 95 -3.81 -4.39 -10.87
CA PHE A 95 -2.70 -4.55 -9.94
C PHE A 95 -2.03 -3.23 -9.54
N ARG A 96 -2.29 -2.11 -10.23
CA ARG A 96 -1.78 -0.78 -9.85
C ARG A 96 -2.23 -0.37 -8.44
N SER A 97 -3.46 -0.71 -8.07
CA SER A 97 -4.00 -0.49 -6.71
C SER A 97 -3.32 -1.33 -5.62
N LYS A 98 -2.55 -2.35 -6.01
CA LYS A 98 -1.87 -3.32 -5.14
C LYS A 98 -0.33 -3.22 -5.23
N GLY A 99 0.20 -2.08 -5.67
CA GLY A 99 1.65 -1.85 -5.81
C GLY A 99 2.25 -2.26 -7.16
N GLY A 100 1.47 -2.83 -8.07
CA GLY A 100 1.89 -3.18 -9.43
C GLY A 100 2.40 -4.62 -9.58
N LEU A 101 2.33 -5.15 -10.81
CA LEU A 101 2.73 -6.53 -11.14
C LEU A 101 4.21 -6.81 -10.88
N ASN A 102 5.11 -5.86 -11.19
CA ASN A 102 6.54 -6.01 -10.93
C ASN A 102 6.86 -6.13 -9.44
N PHE A 103 6.19 -5.33 -8.60
CA PHE A 103 6.35 -5.43 -7.16
C PHE A 103 5.85 -6.78 -6.63
N LEU A 104 4.64 -7.20 -7.04
CA LEU A 104 4.01 -8.42 -6.52
C LEU A 104 4.68 -9.71 -6.98
N LEU A 105 5.15 -9.77 -8.23
CA LEU A 105 5.69 -11.00 -8.84
C LEU A 105 7.22 -10.99 -8.91
N GLY A 106 7.84 -9.81 -8.85
CA GLY A 106 9.29 -9.64 -8.75
C GLY A 106 9.80 -9.54 -7.31
N CYS A 107 8.91 -9.42 -6.32
CA CYS A 107 9.28 -9.59 -4.92
C CYS A 107 9.75 -11.02 -4.69
N ASN A 108 11.06 -11.21 -4.61
CA ASN A 108 11.67 -12.43 -4.08
C ASN A 108 11.66 -12.41 -2.53
N TYR A 109 10.59 -11.85 -1.96
CA TYR A 109 10.43 -11.69 -0.53
C TYR A 109 10.05 -13.05 0.05
N ASP A 110 11.04 -13.77 0.56
CA ASP A 110 10.80 -15.01 1.28
C ASP A 110 10.19 -14.65 2.64
N THR A 111 8.91 -14.94 2.83
CA THR A 111 8.22 -14.70 4.10
C THR A 111 8.83 -15.46 5.27
N ASN A 112 9.68 -16.46 5.00
CA ASN A 112 10.39 -17.24 6.00
C ASN A 112 11.80 -16.71 6.28
N GLN A 113 12.37 -15.87 5.41
CA GLN A 113 13.61 -15.15 5.67
C GLN A 113 13.27 -13.71 6.06
N LYS A 114 13.51 -13.36 7.33
CA LYS A 114 13.62 -11.96 7.74
C LYS A 114 14.84 -11.36 7.04
N GLN A 115 14.71 -10.99 5.76
CA GLN A 115 15.75 -10.25 5.06
C GLN A 115 15.82 -8.87 5.70
N GLU A 116 17.00 -8.49 6.21
CA GLU A 116 17.24 -7.18 6.78
C GLU A 116 17.18 -6.13 5.68
N LEU A 117 15.99 -5.57 5.46
CA LEU A 117 15.79 -4.41 4.63
C LEU A 117 16.48 -3.21 5.28
N ILE A 118 17.64 -2.84 4.75
CA ILE A 118 18.37 -1.65 5.16
C ILE A 118 17.54 -0.41 4.79
N LEU A 119 17.16 0.38 5.79
CA LEU A 119 16.28 1.55 5.67
C LEU A 119 16.79 2.56 4.64
N PHE A 120 18.11 2.73 4.58
CA PHE A 120 18.76 3.77 3.78
C PHE A 120 19.04 3.37 2.33
N ASN A 121 18.86 2.10 1.97
CA ASN A 121 19.09 1.61 0.61
C ASN A 121 17.75 1.46 -0.15
N ASN A 122 16.93 2.50 -0.07
CA ASN A 122 15.61 2.53 -0.70
C ASN A 122 15.71 3.09 -2.12
N LYS A 123 15.27 2.32 -3.12
CA LYS A 123 15.25 2.72 -4.54
C LYS A 123 13.95 3.40 -4.96
N ASP A 124 12.91 3.30 -4.14
CA ASP A 124 11.57 3.80 -4.41
C ASP A 124 11.31 5.18 -3.78
N ILE A 125 11.93 5.46 -2.62
CA ILE A 125 11.82 6.74 -1.91
C ILE A 125 13.13 7.52 -2.02
N LEU A 126 13.16 8.49 -2.93
CA LEU A 126 14.32 9.31 -3.24
C LEU A 126 14.02 10.80 -3.01
N VAL A 127 14.99 11.55 -2.49
CA VAL A 127 14.98 13.03 -2.44
C VAL A 127 16.09 13.52 -3.38
N ASP A 128 15.73 14.33 -4.38
CA ASP A 128 16.62 14.77 -5.46
C ASP A 128 17.37 13.61 -6.15
N GLY A 129 16.68 12.49 -6.35
CA GLY A 129 17.23 11.29 -7.00
C GLY A 129 18.21 10.49 -6.14
N LYS A 130 18.38 10.84 -4.86
CA LYS A 130 19.24 10.10 -3.91
C LYS A 130 18.42 9.45 -2.79
N PRO A 131 18.82 8.26 -2.31
CA PRO A 131 18.17 7.63 -1.16
C PRO A 131 18.27 8.51 0.09
N ILE A 132 17.22 8.48 0.91
CA ILE A 132 17.18 9.22 2.17
C ILE A 132 18.14 8.55 3.15
N PHE A 133 19.15 9.30 3.61
CA PHE A 133 20.09 8.87 4.63
C PHE A 133 19.97 9.74 5.88
N LEU A 134 19.51 9.15 6.99
CA LEU A 134 19.39 9.83 8.28
C LEU A 134 20.61 9.49 9.16
N ASN A 135 21.64 10.34 9.10
CA ASN A 135 22.91 10.11 9.81
C ASN A 135 22.73 9.89 11.33
N GLU A 136 21.79 10.59 11.95
CA GLU A 136 21.49 10.43 13.39
C GLU A 136 20.90 9.05 13.73
N TRP A 137 20.12 8.47 12.82
CA TRP A 137 19.56 7.12 12.99
C TRP A 137 20.66 6.08 12.80
N PHE A 138 21.50 6.27 11.78
CA PHE A 138 22.65 5.42 11.50
C PHE A 138 23.63 5.37 12.69
N LYS A 139 24.00 6.52 13.25
CA LYS A 139 24.88 6.62 14.44
C LYS A 139 24.29 5.93 15.68
N LYS A 140 22.97 5.79 15.75
CA LYS A 140 22.24 5.13 16.84
C LYS A 140 21.95 3.65 16.57
N GLY A 141 22.51 3.10 15.48
CA GLY A 141 22.36 1.68 15.14
C GLY A 141 21.01 1.31 14.52
N ILE A 142 20.23 2.30 14.05
CA ILE A 142 18.95 2.05 13.39
C ILE A 142 19.24 1.88 11.90
N LEU A 143 19.35 0.62 11.45
CA LEU A 143 19.83 0.28 10.12
C LEU A 143 18.76 -0.39 9.28
N SER A 144 17.89 -1.19 9.89
CA SER A 144 16.93 -2.07 9.23
C SER A 144 15.48 -1.78 9.62
N ILE A 145 14.53 -2.25 8.81
CA ILE A 145 13.10 -2.20 9.16
C ILE A 145 12.82 -2.95 10.46
N ASN A 146 13.56 -4.02 10.76
CA ASN A 146 13.38 -4.79 11.99
C ASN A 146 13.71 -3.96 13.25
N ASP A 147 14.60 -2.97 13.13
CA ASP A 147 14.93 -2.07 14.23
C ASP A 147 13.75 -1.19 14.63
N LEU A 148 12.77 -1.04 13.75
CA LEU A 148 11.53 -0.29 13.97
C LEU A 148 10.41 -1.14 14.56
N TRP A 149 10.62 -2.44 14.78
CA TRP A 149 9.60 -3.35 15.30
C TRP A 149 9.88 -3.72 16.77
N ASN A 150 8.81 -4.07 17.48
CA ASN A 150 8.87 -4.63 18.82
C ASN A 150 8.98 -6.16 18.75
N GLU A 151 9.16 -6.79 19.92
CA GLU A 151 9.34 -8.25 20.03
C GLU A 151 8.09 -9.04 19.59
N SER A 152 6.90 -8.43 19.62
CA SER A 152 5.66 -9.03 19.16
C SER A 152 5.41 -8.90 17.66
N GLY A 153 6.33 -8.27 16.91
CA GLY A 153 6.24 -8.10 15.45
C GLY A 153 5.38 -6.91 14.99
N SER A 154 5.00 -6.03 15.91
CA SER A 154 4.32 -4.76 15.61
C SER A 154 5.33 -3.61 15.50
N VAL A 155 4.98 -2.57 14.74
CA VAL A 155 5.81 -1.35 14.63
C VAL A 155 5.87 -0.66 16.00
N LEU A 156 7.07 -0.21 16.40
CA LEU A 156 7.28 0.55 17.63
C LEU A 156 6.44 1.83 17.58
N THR A 157 5.70 2.09 18.66
CA THR A 157 5.09 3.39 18.90
C THR A 157 6.17 4.46 19.07
N PHE A 158 5.80 5.73 18.93
CA PHE A 158 6.74 6.83 19.11
C PHE A 158 7.43 6.81 20.48
N HIS A 159 6.69 6.46 21.54
CA HIS A 159 7.24 6.36 22.90
C HIS A 159 8.27 5.23 23.00
N GLU A 160 7.92 4.03 22.55
CA GLU A 160 8.83 2.86 22.58
C GLU A 160 10.09 3.09 21.74
N PHE A 161 9.94 3.69 20.56
CA PHE A 161 11.07 4.04 19.69
C PHE A 161 11.99 5.07 20.36
N ARG A 162 11.40 6.11 20.98
CA ARG A 162 12.14 7.15 21.68
C ARG A 162 12.97 6.58 22.82
N ASP A 163 12.37 5.71 23.62
CA ASP A 163 13.01 5.08 24.77
C ASP A 163 14.13 4.14 24.30
N LYS A 164 13.83 3.28 23.32
CA LYS A 164 14.76 2.28 22.77
C LYS A 164 16.04 2.92 22.23
N TYR A 165 15.95 4.04 21.51
CA TYR A 165 17.10 4.69 20.88
C TYR A 165 17.54 5.99 21.58
N SER A 166 17.01 6.26 22.78
CA SER A 166 17.28 7.47 23.55
C SER A 166 17.21 8.75 22.69
N PHE A 167 16.15 8.86 21.89
CA PHE A 167 15.98 9.97 20.94
C PHE A 167 15.52 11.25 21.66
N LYS A 168 16.33 12.30 21.59
CA LYS A 168 15.94 13.66 22.00
C LYS A 168 15.41 14.44 20.79
N SER A 169 14.37 13.97 20.10
CA SER A 169 13.73 14.77 19.04
C SER A 169 12.36 14.25 18.60
N ASN A 170 11.49 15.22 18.31
CA ASN A 170 10.08 15.13 17.91
C ASN A 170 9.93 14.55 16.50
N PHE A 171 9.46 13.30 16.39
CA PHE A 171 9.20 12.60 15.12
C PHE A 171 8.11 13.28 14.25
N LEU A 172 7.42 14.31 14.77
CA LEU A 172 6.46 15.15 14.05
C LEU A 172 7.10 16.05 12.98
N ARG A 173 8.43 16.03 12.82
CA ARG A 173 9.18 16.80 11.82
C ARG A 173 8.94 16.42 10.35
N THR A 174 7.96 15.57 10.03
CA THR A 174 7.56 15.29 8.64
C THR A 174 6.78 16.46 8.01
N ILE A 175 6.15 17.31 8.83
CA ILE A 175 5.57 18.56 8.34
C ILE A 175 6.70 19.59 8.28
N VAL A 176 7.16 19.88 7.06
CA VAL A 176 8.21 20.86 6.82
C VAL A 176 7.71 22.25 7.22
N THR A 177 8.25 22.80 8.31
CA THR A 177 8.00 24.18 8.73
C THR A 177 9.05 25.11 8.15
N LYS A 178 8.70 26.38 7.93
CA LYS A 178 9.60 27.44 7.48
C LYS A 178 10.78 27.62 8.43
N LYS A 179 10.58 27.39 9.74
CA LYS A 179 11.66 27.30 10.74
C LYS A 179 12.71 26.25 10.43
N GLU A 180 12.30 25.08 9.96
CA GLU A 180 13.26 24.05 9.57
C GLU A 180 13.86 24.37 8.19
N LEU A 181 13.09 24.91 7.24
CA LEU A 181 13.61 25.38 5.95
C LEU A 181 14.65 26.50 6.09
N PHE A 182 14.46 27.41 7.05
CA PHE A 182 15.41 28.47 7.40
C PHE A 182 16.71 27.89 7.96
N LYS A 183 16.61 26.93 8.89
CA LYS A 183 17.79 26.22 9.41
C LYS A 183 18.59 25.47 8.34
N PHE A 184 17.92 24.97 7.30
CA PHE A 184 18.57 24.34 6.15
C PHE A 184 19.00 25.32 5.06
N GLY A 185 18.79 26.63 5.23
CA GLY A 185 19.17 27.66 4.26
C GLY A 185 18.34 27.66 2.97
N ILE A 186 17.19 26.98 2.96
CA ILE A 186 16.27 26.91 1.79
C ILE A 186 15.36 28.15 1.74
N LYS A 187 15.05 28.74 2.90
CA LYS A 187 14.29 29.99 3.03
C LYS A 187 15.11 31.04 3.76
N ALA A 188 14.84 32.31 3.48
CA ALA A 188 15.57 33.46 4.03
C ALA A 188 15.20 33.79 5.49
N ASP A 189 14.05 33.30 5.97
CA ASP A 189 13.49 33.58 7.29
C ASP A 189 12.65 32.39 7.81
N ASP A 190 12.39 32.38 9.12
CA ASP A 190 11.50 31.44 9.80
C ASP A 190 10.11 32.03 10.13
N GLU A 191 9.72 33.12 9.49
CA GLU A 191 8.49 33.86 9.78
C GLU A 191 7.25 33.16 9.21
N TYR A 192 6.24 32.98 10.05
CA TYR A 192 4.98 32.37 9.69
C TYR A 192 4.19 33.28 8.75
N VAL A 193 3.63 32.69 7.70
CA VAL A 193 3.03 33.39 6.54
C VAL A 193 1.93 34.39 6.94
N TYR A 194 1.21 34.13 8.04
CA TYR A 194 0.04 34.94 8.41
C TYR A 194 0.32 36.01 9.47
N CYS A 195 1.22 35.78 10.43
CA CYS A 195 1.45 36.69 11.56
C CYS A 195 2.89 37.20 11.69
N GLY A 196 3.85 36.65 10.96
CA GLY A 196 5.26 37.02 11.07
C GLY A 196 5.99 36.40 12.28
N ASP A 197 5.29 35.69 13.17
CA ASP A 197 5.92 35.01 14.30
C ASP A 197 6.73 33.78 13.86
N ARG A 198 7.59 33.25 14.73
CA ARG A 198 8.40 32.07 14.41
C ARG A 198 7.54 30.85 14.12
N ASP A 199 7.76 30.23 12.96
CA ASP A 199 6.99 29.08 12.52
C ASP A 199 7.29 27.83 13.34
N SER A 200 6.24 27.14 13.80
CA SER A 200 6.30 25.81 14.39
C SER A 200 5.03 25.05 14.05
N ILE A 201 5.00 23.74 14.31
CA ILE A 201 3.79 22.95 14.11
C ILE A 201 2.71 23.42 15.10
N GLU A 202 3.07 23.62 16.36
CA GLU A 202 2.17 24.17 17.39
C GLU A 202 1.67 25.56 16.98
N HIS A 203 2.56 26.41 16.48
CA HIS A 203 2.20 27.75 16.05
C HIS A 203 1.26 27.72 14.84
N SER A 204 1.55 26.87 13.85
CA SER A 204 0.74 26.73 12.63
C SER A 204 -0.70 26.30 12.94
N PHE A 205 -0.91 25.36 13.86
CA PHE A 205 -2.22 24.74 14.07
C PHE A 205 -2.94 25.21 15.34
N ILE A 206 -2.24 25.71 16.36
CA ILE A 206 -2.80 26.00 17.69
C ILE A 206 -2.62 27.48 18.09
N GLU A 207 -1.41 28.02 17.99
CA GLU A 207 -1.11 29.32 18.61
C GLU A 207 -1.45 30.51 17.70
N CYS A 208 -1.28 30.36 16.39
CA CYS A 208 -1.52 31.45 15.44
C CYS A 208 -2.98 31.91 15.51
N MET A 209 -3.18 33.22 15.72
CA MET A 209 -4.49 33.83 15.81
C MET A 209 -5.38 33.57 14.57
N PHE A 210 -4.79 33.55 13.37
CA PHE A 210 -5.51 33.35 12.12
C PHE A 210 -6.04 31.92 11.98
N THR A 211 -5.20 30.92 12.30
CA THR A 211 -5.60 29.51 12.22
C THR A 211 -6.51 29.13 13.37
N ARG A 212 -6.36 29.75 14.55
CA ARG A 212 -7.31 29.63 15.66
C ARG A 212 -8.70 30.15 15.30
N LEU A 213 -8.80 31.34 14.71
CA LEU A 213 -10.07 31.92 14.25
C LEU A 213 -10.72 31.05 13.16
N PHE A 214 -9.91 30.52 12.22
CA PHE A 214 -10.41 29.60 11.21
C PHE A 214 -10.93 28.29 11.81
N THR A 215 -10.17 27.68 12.71
CA THR A 215 -10.55 26.44 13.42
C THR A 215 -11.85 26.64 14.18
N GLN A 216 -11.99 27.76 14.89
CA GLN A 216 -13.23 28.08 15.60
C GLN A 216 -14.45 28.21 14.66
N LYS A 217 -14.27 28.82 13.48
CA LYS A 217 -15.33 28.87 12.45
C LYS A 217 -15.71 27.48 11.94
N VAL A 218 -14.73 26.60 11.73
CA VAL A 218 -14.96 25.21 11.29
C VAL A 218 -15.68 24.40 12.35
N LEU A 219 -15.29 24.51 13.63
CA LEU A 219 -15.96 23.82 14.74
C LEU A 219 -17.41 24.30 14.90
N ASN A 220 -17.64 25.61 14.93
CA ASN A 220 -18.99 26.17 15.01
C ASN A 220 -19.89 25.70 13.85
N TRP A 221 -19.33 25.64 12.64
CA TRP A 221 -20.04 25.15 11.47
C TRP A 221 -20.36 23.65 11.58
N PHE A 222 -19.41 22.83 12.04
CA PHE A 222 -19.61 21.40 12.21
C PHE A 222 -20.70 21.11 13.24
N ASP A 223 -20.68 21.83 14.36
CA ASP A 223 -21.67 21.72 15.44
C ASP A 223 -23.08 22.08 14.94
N GLN A 224 -23.19 23.14 14.13
CA GLN A 224 -24.47 23.55 13.51
C GLN A 224 -25.01 22.51 12.53
N VAL A 225 -24.15 21.96 11.67
CA VAL A 225 -24.56 21.01 10.61
C VAL A 225 -24.96 19.66 11.18
N ASN A 226 -24.31 19.22 12.26
CA ASN A 226 -24.53 17.89 12.82
C ASN A 226 -25.35 17.89 14.11
N ALA A 227 -25.77 19.07 14.61
CA ALA A 227 -26.47 19.25 15.88
C ALA A 227 -25.78 18.53 17.05
N TYR A 228 -24.44 18.53 17.04
CA TYR A 228 -23.62 17.79 18.00
C TYR A 228 -22.38 18.61 18.35
N GLN A 229 -22.22 18.94 19.62
CA GLN A 229 -21.15 19.80 20.11
C GLN A 229 -19.87 18.99 20.34
N ILE A 230 -18.84 19.22 19.51
CA ILE A 230 -17.52 18.61 19.71
C ILE A 230 -16.54 19.67 20.22
N SER A 231 -15.95 19.39 21.39
CA SER A 231 -14.87 20.18 21.97
C SER A 231 -13.58 19.35 21.96
N PRO A 232 -12.78 19.38 20.88
CA PRO A 232 -11.54 18.63 20.81
C PRO A 232 -10.52 19.23 21.78
N THR A 233 -9.69 18.39 22.39
CA THR A 233 -8.53 18.88 23.15
C THR A 233 -7.51 19.56 22.24
N THR A 234 -6.53 20.24 22.81
CA THR A 234 -5.41 20.83 22.05
C THR A 234 -4.67 19.75 21.24
N GLU A 235 -4.48 18.56 21.81
CA GLU A 235 -3.83 17.44 21.16
C GLU A 235 -4.69 16.89 20.02
N GLU A 236 -5.99 16.68 20.25
CA GLU A 236 -6.92 16.21 19.22
C GLU A 236 -7.05 17.21 18.06
N THR A 237 -7.02 18.51 18.36
CA THR A 237 -6.99 19.59 17.36
C THR A 237 -5.68 19.56 16.55
N LEU A 238 -4.55 19.35 17.25
CA LEU A 238 -3.22 19.28 16.64
C LEU A 238 -3.08 18.07 15.70
N PHE A 239 -3.58 16.90 16.13
CA PHE A 239 -3.50 15.66 15.37
C PHE A 239 -4.64 15.52 14.33
N GLY A 240 -5.77 16.21 14.54
CA GLY A 240 -6.96 16.13 13.69
C GLY A 240 -7.72 14.81 13.84
N ILE A 241 -7.58 14.15 14.99
CA ILE A 241 -8.21 12.86 15.29
C ILE A 241 -8.67 12.88 16.74
N THR A 242 -9.95 12.54 16.98
CA THR A 242 -10.50 12.29 18.31
C THR A 242 -10.70 10.78 18.51
N ALA A 243 -10.41 10.31 19.72
CA ALA A 243 -10.54 8.90 20.08
C ALA A 243 -11.72 8.74 21.05
N SER A 244 -12.91 8.38 20.54
CA SER A 244 -14.04 7.96 21.38
C SER A 244 -14.18 6.44 21.37
N SER A 245 -14.49 5.85 22.53
CA SER A 245 -14.64 4.39 22.74
C SER A 245 -15.82 3.75 22.00
N HIS A 246 -16.76 4.56 21.50
CA HIS A 246 -17.82 4.12 20.61
C HIS A 246 -17.69 4.87 19.27
N ASP A 247 -17.47 4.12 18.20
CA ASP A 247 -17.25 4.63 16.85
C ASP A 247 -18.59 5.10 16.25
N SER A 248 -18.99 6.33 16.55
CA SER A 248 -20.20 6.94 16.01
C SER A 248 -19.91 7.56 14.65
N THR A 249 -20.88 7.49 13.72
CA THR A 249 -20.78 8.10 12.39
C THR A 249 -20.41 9.60 12.45
N ILE A 250 -20.78 10.29 13.53
CA ILE A 250 -20.48 11.70 13.76
C ILE A 250 -18.98 11.91 14.03
N ILE A 251 -18.35 11.04 14.83
CA ILE A 251 -16.90 11.12 15.13
C ILE A 251 -16.07 10.86 13.88
N ARG A 252 -16.49 9.94 13.00
CA ARG A 252 -15.83 9.74 11.69
C ARG A 252 -15.93 10.98 10.80
N LYS A 253 -17.11 11.61 10.73
CA LYS A 253 -17.31 12.87 10.00
C LYS A 253 -16.46 13.99 10.58
N PHE A 254 -16.34 14.07 11.90
CA PHE A 254 -15.49 15.03 12.58
C PHE A 254 -14.02 14.81 12.24
N ASN A 255 -13.51 13.59 12.38
CA ASN A 255 -12.12 13.24 12.06
C ASN A 255 -11.78 13.57 10.60
N TYR A 256 -12.68 13.28 9.66
CA TYR A 256 -12.50 13.69 8.26
C TYR A 256 -12.45 15.22 8.11
N THR A 257 -13.37 15.93 8.75
CA THR A 257 -13.43 17.41 8.72
C THR A 257 -12.16 18.03 9.32
N ALA A 258 -11.68 17.50 10.44
CA ALA A 258 -10.48 17.96 11.12
C ALA A 258 -9.21 17.68 10.31
N LEU A 259 -9.08 16.50 9.70
CA LEU A 259 -7.98 16.20 8.78
C LEU A 259 -7.99 17.10 7.54
N PHE A 260 -9.17 17.36 6.97
CA PHE A 260 -9.31 18.25 5.82
C PHE A 260 -8.99 19.71 6.19
N MET A 261 -9.41 20.16 7.36
CA MET A 261 -9.04 21.47 7.91
C MET A 261 -7.52 21.62 8.00
N ARG A 262 -6.82 20.62 8.54
CA ARG A 262 -5.35 20.61 8.61
C ARG A 262 -4.70 20.67 7.23
N TYR A 263 -5.24 19.90 6.27
CA TYR A 263 -4.77 19.95 4.88
C TYR A 263 -4.95 21.35 4.27
N CYS A 264 -6.09 22.01 4.49
CA CYS A 264 -6.34 23.36 3.99
C CYS A 264 -5.36 24.38 4.59
N ILE A 265 -5.14 24.35 5.92
CA ILE A 265 -4.18 25.23 6.60
C ILE A 265 -2.77 25.01 6.03
N TYR A 266 -2.34 23.75 5.90
CA TYR A 266 -1.01 23.42 5.42
C TYR A 266 -0.81 23.76 3.94
N SER A 267 -1.80 23.49 3.09
CA SER A 267 -1.76 23.81 1.67
C SER A 267 -1.75 25.32 1.42
N ALA A 268 -2.56 26.08 2.17
CA ALA A 268 -2.57 27.53 2.09
C ALA A 268 -1.22 28.11 2.54
N LYS A 269 -0.64 27.56 3.63
CA LYS A 269 0.70 27.91 4.10
C LYS A 269 1.78 27.66 3.03
N LEU A 270 1.81 26.48 2.41
CA LEU A 270 2.81 26.14 1.40
C LEU A 270 2.75 27.04 0.17
N ASN A 271 1.54 27.40 -0.26
CA ASN A 271 1.31 28.22 -1.44
C ASN A 271 1.25 29.73 -1.13
N SER A 272 1.45 30.12 0.13
CA SER A 272 1.29 31.52 0.60
C SER A 272 -0.07 32.13 0.26
N LEU A 273 -1.14 31.32 0.31
CA LEU A 273 -2.51 31.74 0.04
C LEU A 273 -3.24 32.09 1.34
N ALA A 274 -4.24 32.97 1.25
CA ALA A 274 -5.14 33.26 2.36
C ALA A 274 -6.05 32.06 2.66
N ILE A 275 -6.24 31.74 3.94
CA ILE A 275 -7.19 30.69 4.37
C ILE A 275 -8.60 31.26 4.28
N SER A 276 -9.43 30.67 3.42
CA SER A 276 -10.83 31.05 3.22
C SER A 276 -11.77 29.98 3.77
N PHE A 277 -12.70 30.39 4.65
CA PHE A 277 -13.76 29.52 5.17
C PHE A 277 -14.77 29.13 4.08
N GLN A 278 -15.08 30.03 3.14
CA GLN A 278 -16.00 29.73 2.04
C GLN A 278 -15.43 28.66 1.10
N ASP A 279 -14.13 28.73 0.82
CA ASP A 279 -13.44 27.72 0.00
C ASP A 279 -13.34 26.36 0.69
N PHE A 280 -13.19 26.38 2.02
CA PHE A 280 -13.20 25.16 2.83
C PHE A 280 -14.54 24.44 2.70
N VAL A 281 -15.66 25.16 2.93
CA VAL A 281 -17.01 24.58 2.87
C VAL A 281 -17.35 24.10 1.46
N SER A 282 -17.03 24.88 0.42
CA SER A 282 -17.30 24.48 -0.96
C SER A 282 -16.55 23.20 -1.35
N LYS A 283 -15.26 23.09 -1.01
CA LYS A 283 -14.45 21.89 -1.32
C LYS A 283 -14.86 20.67 -0.50
N LEU A 284 -15.39 20.85 0.70
CA LEU A 284 -15.85 19.76 1.55
C LEU A 284 -17.22 19.22 1.09
N LEU A 285 -18.10 20.07 0.53
CA LEU A 285 -19.42 19.68 0.04
C LEU A 285 -19.44 19.13 -1.40
N ILE A 286 -18.39 19.38 -2.19
CA ILE A 286 -18.26 18.93 -3.60
C ILE A 286 -17.78 17.45 -3.69
N LYS A 287 -17.53 16.77 -2.58
CA LYS A 287 -17.03 15.37 -2.54
C LYS A 287 -17.94 14.42 -1.80
#